data_AF-A0A2S6Q311-F1
#
_entry.id   AF-A0A2S6Q311-F1
#
_cell.length_a   1.000
_cell.length_b   1.000
_cell.length_c   1.000
_cell.angle_alpha   90.00
_cell.angle_beta   90.00
_cell.angle_gamma   90.00
#
_symmetry.space_group_name_H-M   'P 1'
#
loop_
_entity.id
_entity.type
_entity.pdbx_description
1 polymer ?
#
loop_
_entity_poly.entity_id
_entity_poly.type
_entity_poly.pdbx_seq_one_letter_code
_entity_poly.pdbx_strand_id
1 'polypeptide(L)'
;MPWVRPYVRRDGTRVKGHSRWAAGGRREMSVVVMFGLAVVVLGNPSGSGSGSADGPDQTQRPGSTAVYPVTFPGTQKSTTTLPRPQPTVSYPIAFPETRTAPAPRSTVTYPIPWDRSHR
;
A
#
# COMPACT_ATOMS: atom_id res chain seq x y z
N MET A 1 -1.18 -2.96 -2.17
CA MET A 1 -0.83 -1.54 -1.90
C MET A 1 -1.15 -0.72 -3.14
N PRO A 2 -1.79 0.46 -3.02
CA PRO A 2 -2.14 1.27 -4.18
C PRO A 2 -0.88 1.87 -4.83
N TRP A 3 -0.54 1.37 -6.01
CA TRP A 3 0.52 1.89 -6.87
C TRP A 3 -0.03 2.98 -7.79
N VAL A 4 0.54 4.18 -7.71
CA VAL A 4 0.20 5.28 -8.62
C VAL A 4 1.04 5.11 -9.88
N ARG A 5 0.38 4.96 -11.03
CA ARG A 5 1.05 4.88 -12.33
C ARG A 5 1.73 6.21 -12.68
N PRO A 6 2.83 6.21 -13.44
CA PRO A 6 3.38 7.44 -13.97
C PRO A 6 2.34 8.15 -14.84
N TYR A 7 2.26 9.46 -14.72
CA TYR A 7 1.33 10.28 -15.51
C TYR A 7 1.94 11.66 -15.79
N VAL A 8 1.37 12.35 -16.77
CA VAL A 8 1.71 13.72 -17.10
C VAL A 8 0.61 14.61 -16.56
N ARG A 9 0.98 15.59 -15.74
CA ARG A 9 0.05 16.62 -15.23
C ARG A 9 -0.33 17.57 -16.37
N ARG A 10 -1.42 18.33 -16.20
CA ARG A 10 -1.86 19.34 -17.20
C ARG A 10 -0.81 20.43 -17.49
N ASP A 11 0.11 20.65 -16.56
CA ASP A 11 1.24 21.59 -16.66
C ASP A 11 2.46 21.00 -17.42
N GLY A 12 2.35 19.76 -17.93
CA GLY A 12 3.43 19.07 -18.63
C GLY A 12 4.44 18.37 -17.70
N THR A 13 4.32 18.51 -16.38
CA THR A 13 5.23 17.82 -15.45
C THR A 13 4.99 16.32 -15.44
N ARG A 14 6.08 15.57 -15.65
CA ARG A 14 6.08 14.10 -15.59
C ARG A 14 6.19 13.64 -14.14
N VAL A 15 5.17 12.97 -13.65
CA VAL A 15 5.17 12.37 -12.32
C VAL A 15 5.60 10.91 -12.44
N LYS A 16 6.67 10.53 -11.75
CA LYS A 16 7.08 9.12 -11.61
C LYS A 16 6.04 8.35 -10.80
N GLY A 17 5.86 7.08 -11.17
CA GLY A 17 5.02 6.18 -10.41
C GLY A 17 5.54 6.04 -8.98
N HIS A 18 4.64 6.02 -8.00
CA HIS A 18 5.00 5.90 -6.58
C HIS A 18 3.97 5.07 -5.83
N SER A 19 4.44 4.36 -4.80
CA SER A 19 3.58 3.63 -3.89
C SER A 19 2.98 4.57 -2.85
N ARG A 20 1.66 4.48 -2.64
CA ARG A 20 0.97 5.17 -1.55
C ARG A 20 0.67 4.19 -0.43
N TRP A 21 1.22 4.49 0.73
CA TRP A 21 0.97 3.77 1.97
C TRP A 21 -0.24 4.39 2.68
N ALA A 22 -1.03 3.59 3.38
CA ALA A 22 -2.09 4.11 4.26
C ALA A 22 -1.48 5.06 5.31
N ALA A 23 -2.28 5.98 5.85
CA ALA A 23 -1.84 6.83 6.95
C ALA A 23 -1.33 5.95 8.10
N GLY A 24 -0.06 6.13 8.50
CA GLY A 24 0.62 5.28 9.50
C GLY A 24 1.54 4.18 8.93
N GLY A 25 1.31 3.72 7.69
CA GLY A 25 2.04 2.57 7.12
C GLY A 25 3.55 2.77 6.94
N ARG A 26 4.03 4.02 6.85
CA ARG A 26 5.47 4.33 6.80
C ARG A 26 6.16 4.10 8.16
N ARG A 27 5.51 4.50 9.26
CA ARG A 27 6.06 4.36 10.61
C ARG A 27 6.07 2.88 11.01
N GLU A 28 5.00 2.16 10.72
CA GLU A 28 4.92 0.72 11.01
C GLU A 28 5.94 -0.07 10.20
N MET A 29 6.11 0.20 8.90
CA MET A 29 7.16 -0.45 8.12
C MET A 29 8.58 -0.10 8.56
N SER A 30 8.82 1.14 9.01
CA SER A 30 10.15 1.47 9.55
C SER A 30 10.50 0.62 10.77
N VAL A 31 9.51 0.30 11.61
CA VAL A 31 9.70 -0.59 12.77
C VAL A 31 9.98 -2.01 12.30
N VAL A 32 9.22 -2.52 11.33
CA VAL A 32 9.45 -3.87 10.77
C VAL A 32 10.84 -3.99 10.15
N VAL A 33 11.27 -2.99 9.37
CA VAL A 33 12.59 -2.97 8.75
C VAL A 33 13.70 -2.88 9.80
N MET A 34 13.56 -1.99 10.80
CA MET A 34 14.53 -1.88 11.91
C MET A 34 14.67 -3.18 12.68
N PHE A 35 13.54 -3.81 13.02
CA PHE A 35 13.53 -5.07 13.76
C PHE A 35 14.14 -6.20 12.92
N GLY A 36 13.80 -6.28 11.63
CA GLY A 36 14.40 -7.24 10.70
C GLY A 36 15.92 -7.07 10.60
N LEU A 37 16.41 -5.84 10.48
CA LEU A 37 17.85 -5.53 10.48
C LEU A 37 18.52 -5.95 11.80
N ALA A 38 17.90 -5.67 12.95
CA ALA A 38 18.42 -6.06 14.25
C ALA A 38 18.54 -7.58 14.39
N VAL A 39 17.53 -8.33 13.94
CA VAL A 39 17.55 -9.80 13.96
C VAL A 39 18.63 -10.35 13.03
N VAL A 40 18.84 -9.75 11.85
CA VAL A 40 19.90 -10.18 10.92
C VAL A 40 21.29 -9.91 11.49
N VAL A 41 21.52 -8.73 12.09
CA VAL A 41 22.82 -8.38 12.70
C VAL A 41 23.11 -9.27 13.91
N LEU A 42 22.11 -9.54 14.75
CA LEU A 42 22.30 -10.30 15.99
C LEU A 42 22.28 -11.83 15.76
N GLY A 43 21.51 -12.30 14.79
CA GLY A 43 21.34 -13.71 14.47
C GLY A 43 22.38 -14.27 13.48
N ASN A 44 23.20 -13.42 12.87
CA ASN A 44 24.27 -13.84 11.99
C ASN A 44 25.63 -13.79 12.74
N PRO A 45 26.29 -14.93 13.01
CA PRO A 45 27.58 -14.96 13.71
C PRO A 45 28.74 -14.35 12.90
N SER A 46 28.47 -13.90 11.68
CA SER A 46 29.46 -13.34 10.76
C SER A 46 28.85 -12.22 9.91
N GLY A 47 28.94 -10.97 10.35
CA GLY A 47 28.79 -9.83 9.43
C GLY A 47 28.28 -8.54 10.03
N SER A 48 29.19 -7.74 10.57
CA SER A 48 29.08 -6.29 10.46
C SER A 48 29.32 -5.88 9.00
N GLY A 49 28.61 -4.85 8.52
CA GLY A 49 29.01 -4.15 7.30
C GLY A 49 27.89 -3.87 6.32
N SER A 50 27.41 -2.64 6.34
CA SER A 50 26.84 -1.98 5.18
C SER A 50 27.84 -1.97 4.02
N GLY A 51 27.42 -2.42 2.83
CA GLY A 51 28.20 -2.23 1.62
C GLY A 51 27.73 -3.15 0.51
N SER A 52 27.06 -2.58 -0.50
CA SER A 52 26.97 -3.20 -1.82
C SER A 52 28.38 -3.48 -2.34
N ALA A 53 28.66 -4.73 -2.69
CA ALA A 53 29.75 -5.10 -3.58
C ALA A 53 29.28 -6.29 -4.43
N ASP A 54 29.28 -6.07 -5.74
CA ASP A 54 29.12 -7.07 -6.78
C ASP A 54 30.17 -8.19 -6.64
N GLY A 55 29.75 -9.43 -6.89
CA GLY A 55 30.63 -10.59 -7.04
C GLY A 55 29.85 -11.89 -6.98
N PRO A 56 29.78 -12.69 -8.07
CA PRO A 56 29.25 -14.05 -7.99
C PRO A 56 30.30 -14.94 -7.32
N ASP A 57 29.85 -16.04 -6.74
CA ASP A 57 30.63 -17.04 -6.01
C ASP A 57 30.82 -16.73 -4.52
N GLN A 58 29.90 -17.23 -3.69
CA GLN A 58 30.18 -18.40 -2.86
C GLN A 58 28.93 -18.75 -2.03
N THR A 59 27.92 -19.30 -2.70
CA THR A 59 26.78 -19.92 -2.00
C THR A 59 27.27 -21.23 -1.38
N GLN A 60 27.72 -21.20 -0.12
CA GLN A 60 27.84 -22.43 0.66
C GLN A 60 26.45 -23.04 0.79
N ARG A 61 26.21 -24.09 0.01
CA ARG A 61 25.00 -24.92 0.06
C ARG A 61 24.93 -25.57 1.45
N PRO A 62 23.97 -25.22 2.32
CA PRO A 62 23.79 -25.94 3.57
C PRO A 62 23.35 -27.37 3.24
N GLY A 63 24.04 -28.35 3.84
CA GLY A 63 23.79 -29.76 3.62
C GLY A 63 22.34 -30.13 3.93
N SER A 64 21.66 -30.73 2.95
CA SER A 64 20.36 -31.35 3.13
C SER A 64 20.48 -32.54 4.08
N THR A 65 20.09 -32.43 5.35
CA THR A 65 19.74 -33.58 6.21
C THR A 65 18.87 -33.14 7.39
N ALA A 66 17.57 -33.41 7.30
CA ALA A 66 16.73 -33.92 8.40
C ALA A 66 15.39 -34.35 7.81
N VAL A 67 15.28 -35.63 7.45
CA VAL A 67 13.98 -36.26 7.16
C VAL A 67 13.36 -36.58 8.51
N TYR A 68 12.34 -35.83 8.91
CA TYR A 68 11.56 -36.14 10.10
C TYR A 68 10.59 -37.28 9.79
N PRO A 69 10.63 -38.43 10.50
CA PRO A 69 9.74 -39.55 10.25
C PRO A 69 8.37 -39.37 10.94
N VAL A 70 7.96 -38.14 11.23
CA VAL A 70 6.68 -37.90 11.90
C VAL A 70 5.58 -37.82 10.85
N THR A 71 5.01 -38.96 10.51
CA THR A 71 3.72 -39.02 9.82
C THR A 71 2.62 -38.82 10.85
N PHE A 72 1.79 -37.79 10.67
CA PHE A 72 0.57 -37.62 11.48
C PHE A 72 -0.54 -38.52 10.90
N PRO A 73 -0.99 -39.58 11.59
CA PRO A 73 -2.18 -40.28 11.16
C PRO A 73 -3.39 -39.40 11.45
N GLY A 74 -4.11 -38.99 10.39
CA GLY A 74 -5.42 -38.35 10.55
C GLY A 74 -5.53 -36.93 10.04
N THR A 75 -5.08 -36.61 8.83
CA THR A 75 -5.86 -35.67 7.99
C THR A 75 -7.07 -36.42 7.43
N GLN A 76 -7.94 -36.94 8.31
CA GLN A 76 -9.31 -37.11 7.90
C GLN A 76 -9.80 -35.70 7.59
N LYS A 77 -10.26 -35.52 6.35
CA LYS A 77 -10.99 -34.33 5.93
C LYS A 77 -12.18 -34.20 6.87
N SER A 78 -11.98 -33.56 8.02
CA SER A 78 -13.08 -32.93 8.72
C SER A 78 -13.52 -31.87 7.76
N THR A 79 -14.62 -32.14 7.06
CA THR A 79 -15.43 -31.15 6.38
C THR A 79 -15.72 -30.07 7.42
N THR A 80 -14.83 -29.08 7.50
CA THR A 80 -15.02 -27.89 8.30
C THR A 80 -16.17 -27.17 7.64
N THR A 81 -17.37 -27.42 8.15
CA THR A 81 -18.55 -26.63 7.85
C THR A 81 -18.20 -25.20 8.24
N LEU A 82 -17.80 -24.40 7.26
CA LEU A 82 -17.57 -22.97 7.42
C LEU A 82 -18.90 -22.36 7.92
N PRO A 83 -18.89 -21.57 9.00
CA PRO A 83 -20.10 -20.88 9.44
C PRO A 83 -20.58 -19.97 8.31
N ARG A 84 -21.82 -20.18 7.86
CA ARG A 84 -22.45 -19.36 6.82
C ARG A 84 -22.63 -17.95 7.39
N PRO A 85 -22.10 -16.89 6.75
CA PRO A 85 -22.29 -15.53 7.24
C PRO A 85 -23.79 -15.22 7.28
N GLN A 86 -24.28 -14.82 8.45
CA GLN A 86 -25.66 -14.35 8.58
C GLN A 86 -25.78 -12.97 7.91
N PRO A 87 -26.86 -12.70 7.17
CA PRO A 87 -27.05 -11.40 6.53
C PRO A 87 -27.12 -10.31 7.60
N THR A 88 -26.28 -9.28 7.46
CA THR A 88 -26.35 -8.07 8.27
C THR A 88 -27.69 -7.39 8.04
N VAL A 89 -28.45 -7.13 9.10
CA VAL A 89 -29.73 -6.44 9.03
C VAL A 89 -29.51 -5.05 8.42
N SER A 90 -30.21 -4.76 7.33
CA SER A 90 -30.18 -3.46 6.67
C SER A 90 -31.30 -2.59 7.23
N TYR A 91 -30.94 -1.52 7.94
CA TYR A 91 -31.89 -0.50 8.38
C TYR A 91 -32.03 0.61 7.32
N PRO A 92 -33.22 1.19 7.16
CA PRO A 92 -33.39 2.32 6.26
C PRO A 92 -32.65 3.55 6.81
N ILE A 93 -31.69 4.06 6.05
CA ILE A 93 -31.04 5.34 6.33
C ILE A 93 -31.90 6.43 5.67
N ALA A 94 -32.53 7.29 6.46
CA ALA A 94 -33.20 8.48 5.95
C ALA A 94 -32.16 9.57 5.71
N PHE A 95 -31.97 9.96 4.45
CA PHE A 95 -31.11 11.10 4.12
C PHE A 95 -31.91 12.40 4.26
N PRO A 96 -31.40 13.40 4.98
CA PRO A 96 -32.05 14.70 5.05
C PRO A 96 -32.03 15.36 3.67
N GLU A 97 -33.14 15.97 3.28
CA GLU A 97 -33.22 16.76 2.06
C GLU A 97 -32.23 17.92 2.14
N THR A 98 -31.30 17.98 1.20
CA THR A 98 -30.37 19.10 1.07
C THR A 98 -31.15 20.32 0.63
N ARG A 99 -31.37 21.27 1.54
CA ARG A 99 -31.90 22.59 1.21
C ARG A 99 -30.88 23.32 0.35
N THR A 100 -31.10 23.34 -0.95
CA THR A 100 -30.27 24.11 -1.89
C THR A 100 -30.37 25.58 -1.52
N ALA A 101 -29.30 26.13 -0.95
CA ALA A 101 -29.20 27.56 -0.75
C ALA A 101 -29.24 28.28 -2.10
N PRO A 102 -29.90 29.42 -2.23
CA PRO A 102 -29.91 30.18 -3.48
C PRO A 102 -28.49 30.58 -3.85
N ALA A 103 -28.13 30.43 -5.13
CA ALA A 103 -26.81 30.80 -5.63
C ALA A 103 -26.54 32.29 -5.37
N PRO A 104 -25.31 32.66 -4.96
CA PRO A 104 -24.96 34.06 -4.76
C PRO A 104 -25.08 34.83 -6.08
N ARG A 105 -25.80 35.96 -6.05
CA ARG A 105 -25.84 36.90 -7.18
C ARG A 105 -24.55 37.70 -7.22
N SER A 106 -23.91 37.78 -8.39
CA SER A 106 -22.77 38.66 -8.60
C SER A 106 -23.24 40.12 -8.50
N THR A 107 -22.77 40.84 -7.48
CA THR A 107 -23.07 42.27 -7.28
C THR A 107 -22.37 43.16 -8.32
N VAL A 108 -21.33 42.65 -8.99
CA VAL A 108 -20.54 43.44 -9.93
C VAL A 108 -20.21 42.58 -11.15
N THR A 109 -20.63 43.07 -12.32
CA THR A 109 -20.27 42.52 -13.63
C THR A 109 -19.37 43.54 -14.31
N TYR A 110 -18.09 43.23 -14.46
CA TYR A 110 -17.19 44.01 -15.30
C TYR A 110 -17.14 43.40 -16.70
N PRO A 111 -17.15 44.20 -17.78
CA PRO A 111 -16.88 43.70 -19.11
C PRO A 111 -15.43 43.20 -19.17
N ILE A 112 -15.25 41.96 -19.61
CA ILE A 112 -13.93 41.42 -19.95
C ILE A 112 -13.69 41.78 -21.42
N PRO A 113 -12.82 42.76 -21.74
CA PRO A 113 -12.45 43.00 -23.13
C PRO A 113 -11.63 41.82 -23.64
N TRP A 114 -12.21 41.02 -24.52
CA TRP A 114 -11.58 39.88 -25.18
C TRP A 114 -10.69 40.27 -26.37
N ASP A 115 -10.57 41.56 -26.66
CA ASP A 115 -9.79 42.02 -27.81
C ASP A 115 -8.28 41.98 -27.52
N ARG A 116 -7.57 41.08 -28.21
CA ARG A 116 -6.11 40.98 -28.20
C ARG A 116 -5.50 41.47 -29.53
N SER A 117 -6.16 42.39 -30.24
CA SER A 117 -5.70 42.89 -31.53
C SER A 117 -4.62 43.99 -31.43
N HIS A 118 -3.57 43.79 -30.63
CA HIS A 118 -2.34 44.59 -30.76
C HIS A 118 -1.11 43.75 -30.42
N ARG A 119 -0.57 43.04 -31.42
CA ARG A 119 0.88 42.79 -31.60
C ARG A 119 1.15 42.10 -32.93
#